data_AF-A0A9E5EYL3-F1
#
_entry.id   AF-A0A9E5EYL3-F1
#
_cell.length_a   1.000
_cell.length_b   1.000
_cell.length_c   1.000
_cell.angle_alpha   90.00
_cell.angle_beta   90.00
_cell.angle_gamma   90.00
#
_symmetry.space_group_name_H-M   'P 1'
#
loop_
_entity.id
_entity.type
_entity.pdbx_description
1 polymer ?
#
loop_
_entity_poly.entity_id
_entity_poly.type
_entity_poly.pdbx_seq_one_letter_code
_entity_poly.pdbx_strand_id
1 'polypeptide(L)'
;MQDCMCRLIEKKDRYDLIADGRKLLFRSITNACINFTTRLRLVTGLDEDEGWQKSLMDVREAAPESKALGKEMEQKIEEGLLLLTFEQRSAIQLKVVGATTEEIAKALKITNNHAGVLVHRARQSLAKHLAPVMEEQIV
;
A
#
# COMPACT_ATOMS: atom_id res chain seq x y z
N MET A 1 -5.85 -9.63 -7.17
CA MET A 1 -4.82 -8.62 -7.53
C MET A 1 -3.85 -9.16 -8.58
N GLN A 2 -3.22 -10.32 -8.33
CA GLN A 2 -2.26 -10.97 -9.22
C GLN A 2 -2.76 -11.14 -10.67
N ASP A 3 -3.95 -11.70 -10.87
CA ASP A 3 -4.59 -11.82 -12.19
C ASP A 3 -4.69 -10.50 -12.97
N CYS A 4 -4.96 -9.40 -12.28
CA CYS A 4 -5.07 -8.09 -12.92
C CYS A 4 -3.70 -7.61 -13.42
N MET A 5 -2.64 -7.87 -12.67
CA MET A 5 -1.27 -7.56 -13.09
C MET A 5 -0.84 -8.41 -14.29
N CYS A 6 -1.05 -9.74 -14.23
CA CYS A 6 -0.72 -10.64 -15.33
C CYS A 6 -1.39 -10.22 -16.64
N ARG A 7 -2.71 -9.95 -16.60
CA ARG A 7 -3.47 -9.50 -17.78
C ARG A 7 -3.03 -8.14 -18.33
N LEU A 8 -2.47 -7.27 -17.49
CA LEU A 8 -1.92 -5.97 -17.92
C LEU A 8 -0.57 -6.16 -18.61
N ILE A 9 0.30 -6.99 -18.05
CA ILE A 9 1.61 -7.32 -18.62
C ILE A 9 1.47 -8.02 -19.98
N GLU A 10 0.52 -8.95 -20.10
CA GLU A 10 0.17 -9.60 -21.38
C GLU A 10 -0.27 -8.60 -22.47
N LYS A 11 -0.71 -7.41 -22.07
CA LYS A 11 -1.18 -6.35 -22.97
C LYS A 11 -0.22 -5.17 -23.06
N LYS A 12 1.04 -5.34 -22.62
CA LYS A 12 2.06 -4.27 -22.64
C LYS A 12 2.27 -3.67 -24.03
N ASP A 13 2.06 -4.42 -25.10
CA ASP A 13 2.24 -3.93 -26.47
C ASP A 13 1.07 -3.03 -26.93
N ARG A 14 -0.04 -3.00 -26.17
CA ARG A 14 -1.24 -2.19 -26.46
C ARG A 14 -1.38 -0.95 -25.58
N TYR A 15 -0.65 -0.88 -24.48
CA TYR A 15 -0.75 0.20 -23.50
C TYR A 15 0.63 0.69 -23.11
N ASP A 16 0.78 2.01 -22.98
CA ASP A 16 1.96 2.57 -22.33
C ASP A 16 1.87 2.34 -20.82
N LEU A 17 2.42 1.22 -20.36
CA LEU A 17 2.41 0.86 -18.94
C LEU A 17 3.33 1.75 -18.09
N ILE A 18 4.32 2.43 -18.69
CA ILE A 18 5.21 3.34 -17.96
C ILE A 18 4.44 4.61 -17.59
N ALA A 19 3.71 5.17 -18.56
CA ALA A 19 2.91 6.37 -18.33
C ALA A 19 1.61 6.07 -17.54
N ASP A 20 0.85 5.04 -17.94
CA ASP A 20 -0.53 4.84 -17.49
C ASP A 20 -0.73 3.59 -16.62
N GLY A 21 0.31 2.80 -16.35
CA GLY A 21 0.21 1.49 -15.70
C GLY A 21 -0.54 1.53 -14.36
N ARG A 22 -0.26 2.54 -13.51
CA ARG A 22 -0.97 2.70 -12.23
C ARG A 22 -2.46 2.92 -12.43
N LYS A 23 -2.85 3.82 -13.33
CA LYS A 23 -4.26 4.15 -13.62
C LYS A 23 -5.00 2.93 -14.18
N LEU A 24 -4.37 2.22 -15.12
CA LEU A 24 -4.94 1.02 -15.74
C LEU A 24 -5.07 -0.14 -14.74
N LEU A 25 -4.09 -0.31 -13.84
CA LEU A 25 -4.13 -1.32 -12.77
C LEU A 25 -5.25 -1.04 -11.78
N PHE A 26 -5.36 0.19 -11.27
CA PHE A 26 -6.45 0.55 -10.36
C PHE A 26 -7.82 0.31 -11.02
N ARG A 27 -8.00 0.75 -12.26
CA ARG A 27 -9.27 0.53 -12.98
C ARG A 27 -9.57 -0.96 -13.19
N SER A 28 -8.56 -1.77 -13.51
CA SER A 28 -8.72 -3.22 -13.69
C SER A 28 -9.09 -3.92 -12.39
N ILE A 29 -8.44 -3.55 -11.27
CA ILE A 29 -8.75 -4.08 -9.93
C ILE A 29 -10.16 -3.68 -9.52
N THR A 30 -10.53 -2.39 -9.66
CA THR A 30 -11.87 -1.92 -9.33
C THR A 30 -12.94 -2.69 -10.12
N ASN A 31 -12.75 -2.85 -11.43
CA ASN A 31 -13.67 -3.60 -12.26
C ASN A 31 -13.75 -5.07 -11.85
N ALA A 32 -12.63 -5.70 -11.48
CA ALA A 32 -12.61 -7.06 -10.97
C ALA A 32 -13.38 -7.20 -9.65
N CYS A 33 -13.19 -6.27 -8.70
CA CYS A 33 -13.91 -6.26 -7.43
C CYS A 33 -15.43 -6.04 -7.62
N ILE A 34 -15.82 -5.13 -8.53
CA ILE A 34 -17.23 -4.90 -8.88
C ILE A 34 -17.82 -6.17 -9.49
N ASN A 35 -17.17 -6.76 -10.50
CA ASN A 35 -17.64 -7.99 -11.14
C ASN A 35 -17.78 -9.14 -10.14
N PHE A 36 -16.81 -9.28 -9.23
CA PHE A 36 -16.86 -10.28 -8.17
C PHE A 36 -18.07 -10.07 -7.25
N THR A 37 -18.27 -8.84 -6.75
CA THR A 37 -19.39 -8.48 -5.87
C THR A 37 -20.75 -8.68 -6.56
N THR A 38 -20.88 -8.25 -7.82
CA THR A 38 -22.11 -8.40 -8.60
C THR A 38 -22.43 -9.87 -8.86
N ARG A 39 -21.43 -10.70 -9.18
CA ARG A 39 -21.61 -12.15 -9.35
C ARG A 39 -21.97 -12.86 -8.04
N LEU A 40 -21.35 -12.48 -6.92
CA LEU A 40 -21.72 -12.96 -5.60
C LEU A 40 -23.18 -12.67 -5.25
N ARG A 41 -23.65 -11.45 -5.53
CA ARG A 41 -25.06 -11.06 -5.30
C ARG A 41 -26.06 -11.84 -6.14
N LEU A 42 -25.70 -12.17 -7.38
CA LEU A 42 -26.54 -12.97 -8.28
C LEU A 42 -26.65 -14.43 -7.80
N VAL A 43 -25.57 -14.99 -7.25
CA VAL A 43 -25.56 -16.35 -6.68
C VAL A 43 -26.29 -16.43 -5.33
N THR A 44 -26.50 -15.30 -4.64
CA THR A 44 -27.30 -15.24 -3.40
C THR A 44 -28.79 -14.96 -3.64
N GLY A 45 -29.28 -15.11 -4.88
CA GLY A 45 -30.69 -15.00 -5.20
C GLY A 45 -31.47 -16.24 -4.75
N LEU A 46 -32.26 -16.09 -3.68
CA LEU A 46 -33.42 -16.90 -3.26
C LEU A 46 -33.49 -18.36 -3.73
N ASP A 47 -32.49 -19.17 -3.42
CA ASP A 47 -32.72 -20.59 -3.17
C ASP A 47 -32.69 -20.78 -1.65
N GLU A 48 -33.88 -21.02 -1.09
CA GLU A 48 -34.07 -21.47 0.29
C GLU A 48 -33.56 -22.90 0.43
N ASP A 49 -32.25 -23.08 0.53
CA ASP A 49 -31.66 -24.33 1.02
C ASP A 49 -31.13 -24.09 2.44
N GLU A 50 -31.86 -24.66 3.39
CA GLU A 50 -31.54 -24.77 4.81
C GLU A 50 -30.12 -25.34 4.98
N GLY A 51 -29.22 -24.60 5.64
CA GLY A 51 -28.00 -25.19 6.19
C GLY A 51 -26.76 -24.31 6.19
N TRP A 52 -26.75 -23.22 5.42
CA TRP A 52 -25.64 -22.26 5.46
C TRP A 52 -26.15 -20.93 5.93
N GLN A 53 -26.15 -20.75 7.26
CA GLN A 53 -26.21 -19.44 7.89
C GLN A 53 -24.94 -18.68 7.47
N LYS A 54 -24.96 -18.16 6.26
CA LYS A 54 -23.89 -17.38 5.65
C LYS A 54 -23.87 -16.08 6.43
N SER A 55 -23.07 -16.07 7.48
CA SER A 55 -22.76 -14.89 8.27
C SER A 55 -22.65 -13.72 7.30
N LEU A 56 -23.50 -12.72 7.48
CA LEU A 56 -23.39 -11.41 6.84
C LEU A 56 -22.12 -10.75 7.40
N MET A 57 -20.96 -11.36 7.16
CA MET A 57 -19.67 -10.82 7.48
C MET A 57 -19.56 -9.57 6.62
N ASP A 58 -19.50 -8.41 7.28
CA ASP A 58 -19.22 -7.17 6.58
C ASP A 58 -17.85 -7.34 5.94
N VAL A 59 -17.81 -7.48 4.62
CA VAL A 59 -16.57 -7.64 3.85
C VAL A 59 -15.64 -6.42 4.02
N ARG A 60 -16.17 -5.30 4.54
CA ARG A 60 -15.40 -4.11 4.90
C ARG A 60 -14.66 -4.26 6.23
N GLU A 61 -15.08 -5.20 7.07
CA GLU A 61 -14.45 -5.45 8.36
C GLU A 61 -13.32 -6.48 8.19
N ALA A 62 -12.08 -5.98 8.15
CA ALA A 62 -10.91 -6.84 8.21
C ALA A 62 -10.98 -7.72 9.46
N ALA A 63 -10.59 -8.99 9.33
CA ALA A 63 -10.57 -9.94 10.43
C ALA A 63 -9.78 -9.36 11.63
N PRO A 64 -10.18 -9.66 12.89
CA PRO A 64 -9.53 -9.13 14.08
C PRO A 64 -8.00 -9.31 14.08
N GLU A 65 -7.54 -10.46 13.59
CA GLU A 65 -6.11 -10.78 13.42
C GLU A 65 -5.41 -9.84 12.43
N SER A 66 -6.05 -9.53 11.29
CA SER A 66 -5.52 -8.58 10.32
C SER A 66 -5.44 -7.15 10.87
N LYS A 67 -6.41 -6.74 11.72
CA LYS A 67 -6.35 -5.45 12.41
C LYS A 67 -5.20 -5.40 13.43
N ALA A 68 -4.95 -6.50 14.15
CA ALA A 68 -3.86 -6.60 15.12
C ALA A 68 -2.48 -6.52 14.42
N LEU A 69 -2.30 -7.26 13.32
CA LEU A 69 -1.09 -7.21 12.49
C LEU A 69 -0.82 -5.80 11.94
N GLY A 70 -1.87 -5.09 11.50
CA GLY A 70 -1.74 -3.70 11.05
C GLY A 70 -1.20 -2.77 12.14
N LYS A 71 -1.72 -2.90 13.37
CA LYS A 71 -1.25 -2.11 14.52
C LYS A 71 0.19 -2.42 14.91
N GLU A 72 0.58 -3.69 14.87
CA GLU A 72 1.95 -4.10 15.14
C GLU A 72 2.93 -3.50 14.12
N MET A 73 2.56 -3.55 12.84
CA MET A 73 3.35 -2.92 11.78
C MET A 73 3.44 -1.40 11.96
N GLU A 74 2.33 -0.72 12.29
CA GLU A 74 2.33 0.72 12.59
C GLU A 74 3.27 1.06 13.75
N GLN A 75 3.26 0.27 14.82
CA GLN A 75 4.15 0.46 15.97
C GLN A 75 5.62 0.31 15.57
N LYS A 76 5.96 -0.67 14.74
CA LYS A 76 7.32 -0.85 14.23
C LYS A 76 7.78 0.30 13.34
N ILE A 77 6.87 0.88 12.56
CA ILE A 77 7.16 2.10 11.79
C ILE A 77 7.43 3.27 12.73
N GLU A 78 6.64 3.44 13.79
CA GLU A 78 6.84 4.50 14.77
C GLU A 78 8.19 4.37 15.49
N GLU A 79 8.53 3.16 15.96
CA GLU A 79 9.84 2.82 16.55
C GLU A 79 10.97 3.19 15.57
N GLY A 80 10.84 2.82 14.29
CA GLY A 80 11.82 3.14 13.25
C GLY A 80 11.96 4.64 12.99
N LEU A 81 10.86 5.40 13.02
CA LEU A 81 10.87 6.85 12.84
C LEU A 81 11.55 7.56 14.02
N LEU A 82 11.42 7.03 15.24
CA LEU A 82 12.07 7.57 16.43
C LEU A 82 13.61 7.45 16.36
N LEU A 83 14.14 6.44 15.67
CA LEU A 83 15.59 6.27 15.45
C LEU A 83 16.18 7.30 14.47
N LEU A 84 15.36 7.93 13.63
CA LEU A 84 15.81 8.96 12.70
C LEU A 84 16.16 10.26 13.41
N THR A 85 17.15 10.98 12.88
CA THR A 85 17.38 12.37 13.29
C THR A 85 16.17 13.24 12.93
N PHE A 86 15.99 14.36 13.63
CA PHE A 86 14.88 15.28 13.35
C PHE A 86 14.82 15.70 11.88
N GLU A 87 15.97 16.00 11.27
CA GLU A 87 16.06 16.41 9.85
C GLU A 87 15.67 15.28 8.89
N GLN A 88 16.14 14.05 9.16
CA GLN A 88 15.77 12.86 8.38
C GLN A 88 14.28 12.56 8.48
N ARG A 89 13.73 12.62 9.71
CA ARG A 89 12.31 12.41 9.99
C ARG A 89 11.43 13.45 9.28
N SER A 90 11.82 14.72 9.35
CA SER A 90 11.11 15.81 8.69
C SER A 90 11.14 15.65 7.17
N ALA A 91 12.32 15.32 6.60
CA ALA A 91 12.47 15.12 5.17
C ALA A 91 11.63 13.94 4.64
N ILE A 92 11.61 12.80 5.36
CA ILE A 92 10.82 11.64 4.92
C ILE A 92 9.32 11.87 5.07
N GLN A 93 8.86 12.54 6.13
CA GLN A 93 7.45 12.89 6.31
C GLN A 93 6.95 13.79 5.18
N LEU A 94 7.69 14.85 4.85
CA LEU A 94 7.36 15.73 3.71
C LEU A 94 7.33 14.95 2.40
N LYS A 95 8.27 14.01 2.21
CA LYS A 95 8.30 13.18 1.00
C LYS A 95 7.08 12.28 0.86
N VAL A 96 6.60 11.69 1.96
CA VAL A 96 5.42 10.81 1.97
C VAL A 96 4.14 11.59 1.64
N VAL A 97 4.02 12.83 2.11
CA VAL A 97 2.89 13.71 1.79
C VAL A 97 2.93 14.22 0.34
N GLY A 98 4.04 13.99 -0.37
CA GLY A 98 4.16 14.23 -1.82
C GLY A 98 5.09 15.39 -2.19
N ALA A 99 5.80 15.99 -1.24
CA ALA A 99 6.73 17.07 -1.53
C ALA A 99 7.88 16.61 -2.45
N THR A 100 8.24 17.48 -3.38
CA THR A 100 9.44 17.35 -4.21
C THR A 100 10.70 17.62 -3.38
N THR A 101 11.86 17.18 -3.87
CA THR A 101 13.14 17.40 -3.16
C THR A 101 13.46 18.89 -3.04
N GLU A 102 13.04 19.69 -4.02
CA GLU A 102 13.15 21.15 -4.00
C GLU A 102 12.30 21.80 -2.92
N GLU A 103 11.03 21.37 -2.78
CA GLU A 103 10.14 21.85 -1.74
C GLU A 103 10.64 21.46 -0.34
N ILE A 104 11.18 20.25 -0.18
CA ILE A 104 11.80 19.80 1.08
C ILE A 104 13.01 20.67 1.41
N ALA A 105 13.89 20.90 0.43
CA ALA A 105 15.07 21.75 0.61
C ALA A 105 14.69 23.17 1.03
N LYS A 106 13.66 23.74 0.39
CA LYS A 106 13.12 25.06 0.73
C LYS A 106 12.51 25.08 2.15
N ALA A 107 11.72 24.07 2.51
CA ALA A 107 11.09 23.97 3.82
C ALA A 107 12.10 23.82 4.96
N LEU A 108 13.15 23.03 4.74
CA LEU A 108 14.19 22.76 5.75
C LEU A 108 15.37 23.75 5.68
N LYS A 109 15.34 24.72 4.76
CA LYS A 109 16.42 25.70 4.52
C LYS A 109 17.79 25.06 4.26
N ILE A 110 17.80 24.00 3.46
CA ILE A 110 19.01 23.24 3.06
C ILE A 110 19.12 23.19 1.53
N THR A 111 20.22 22.63 1.00
CA THR A 111 20.37 22.43 -0.45
C THR A 111 19.54 21.26 -0.95
N ASN A 112 19.18 21.29 -2.23
CA ASN A 112 18.44 20.20 -2.89
C ASN A 112 19.18 18.84 -2.75
N ASN A 113 20.50 18.86 -2.92
CA ASN A 113 21.33 17.67 -2.75
C ASN A 113 21.28 17.14 -1.30
N HIS A 114 21.34 18.03 -0.30
CA HIS A 114 21.26 17.61 1.10
C HIS A 114 19.89 17.02 1.44
N ALA A 115 18.79 17.60 0.94
CA ALA A 115 17.45 17.05 1.10
C ALA A 115 17.32 15.65 0.49
N GLY A 116 17.89 15.43 -0.70
CA GLY A 116 17.95 14.11 -1.33
C GLY A 116 18.70 13.07 -0.47
N VAL A 117 19.85 13.46 0.09
CA VAL A 117 20.65 12.63 0.99
C VAL A 117 19.87 12.28 2.27
N LEU A 118 19.17 13.24 2.88
CA LEU A 118 18.36 13.00 4.08
C LEU A 118 17.24 12.00 3.82
N VAL A 119 16.48 12.16 2.72
CA VAL A 119 15.42 11.21 2.34
C VAL A 119 15.99 9.82 2.08
N HIS A 120 17.12 9.73 1.38
CA HIS A 120 17.75 8.44 1.09
C HIS A 120 18.21 7.73 2.37
N ARG A 121 18.92 8.44 3.26
CA ARG A 121 19.39 7.89 4.54
C ARG A 121 18.23 7.50 5.45
N ALA A 122 17.16 8.30 5.49
CA ALA A 122 15.95 7.98 6.24
C ALA A 122 15.32 6.67 5.75
N ARG A 123 15.16 6.50 4.43
CA ARG A 123 14.65 5.25 3.83
C ARG A 123 15.54 4.05 4.15
N GLN A 124 16.85 4.21 4.05
CA GLN A 124 17.79 3.12 4.33
C GLN A 124 17.73 2.68 5.81
N SER A 125 17.62 3.64 6.73
CA SER A 125 17.49 3.34 8.15
C SER A 125 16.16 2.64 8.46
N LEU A 126 15.05 3.13 7.91
CA LEU A 126 13.74 2.49 8.08
C LEU A 126 13.71 1.09 7.46
N ALA A 127 14.26 0.90 6.27
CA ALA A 127 14.32 -0.41 5.62
C ALA A 127 15.10 -1.43 6.46
N LYS A 128 16.23 -1.04 7.07
CA LYS A 128 16.98 -1.91 7.98
C LYS A 128 16.19 -2.28 9.22
N HIS A 129 15.43 -1.33 9.78
CA HIS A 129 14.62 -1.57 10.97
C HIS A 129 13.39 -2.45 10.69
N LEU A 130 12.78 -2.29 9.52
CA LEU A 130 11.57 -3.00 9.13
C LEU A 130 11.83 -4.35 8.45
N ALA A 131 13.05 -4.60 7.93
CA ALA A 131 13.38 -5.85 7.25
C ALA A 131 13.01 -7.12 8.04
N PRO A 132 13.28 -7.24 9.35
CA PRO A 132 12.91 -8.44 10.12
C PRO A 132 11.40 -8.69 10.12
N VAL A 133 10.60 -7.62 10.28
CA VAL A 133 9.14 -7.69 10.32
C VAL A 133 8.56 -8.05 8.95
N MET A 134 9.20 -7.60 7.87
CA MET A 134 8.78 -7.92 6.51
C MET A 134 9.14 -9.36 6.11
N GLU A 135 10.23 -9.92 6.62
CA GLU A 135 10.62 -11.31 6.39
C GLU A 135 9.71 -12.29 7.15
N GLU A 136 9.28 -11.96 8.37
CA GLU A 136 8.32 -12.74 9.16
C GLU A 136 6.93 -12.85 8.51
N GLN A 137 6.56 -11.91 7.63
CA GLN A 137 5.26 -11.89 6.93
C GLN A 137 5.25 -12.67 5.60
N ILE A 138 6.41 -13.15 5.13
CA ILE A 138 6.54 -13.87 3.84
C ILE A 138 6.54 -15.40 4.05
N VAL A 139 6.67 -15.87 5.29
CA VAL A 139 6.67 -17.31 5.67
C VAL A 139 5.26 -17.79 5.99
#